data_AF-A0A7L3K5U7-F1
#
_entry.id   AF-A0A7L3K5U7-F1
#
_cell.length_a   1.000
_cell.length_b   1.000
_cell.length_c   1.000
_cell.angle_alpha   90.00
_cell.angle_beta   90.00
_cell.angle_gamma   90.00
#
_symmetry.space_group_name_H-M   'P 1'
#
loop_
_entity.id
_entity.type
_entity.pdbx_description
1 polymer ?
#
loop_
_entity_poly.entity_id
_entity_poly.type
_entity_poly.pdbx_seq_one_letter_code
_entity_poly.pdbx_strand_id
1 'polypeptide(L)'
;GPESALEKSPFQLTAADVYDISSVVGRDLLQLHAGPQLPAARARLQFRIVRVLEMLEALVSESSSFYSLNAEFLERLQDPLLFILQPSLGPDQMVIDLTDPNRPRFTLQELRDVLQERNQLKAQLLVVQEELQCYK
;
A
#
# COMPACT_ATOMS: atom_id res chain seq x y z
N GLY A 1 -28.36 4.60 7.52
CA GLY A 1 -28.29 4.91 8.96
C GLY A 1 -26.89 4.57 9.46
N PRO A 2 -26.45 4.95 10.66
CA PRO A 2 -25.06 4.75 11.08
C PRO A 2 -24.61 3.27 11.06
N GLU A 3 -25.56 2.33 11.09
CA GLU A 3 -25.28 0.89 10.96
C GLU A 3 -24.94 0.44 9.53
N SER A 4 -25.35 1.19 8.49
CA SER A 4 -25.05 0.82 7.10
C SER A 4 -23.56 0.98 6.75
N ALA A 5 -22.78 1.66 7.58
CA ALA A 5 -21.34 1.76 7.43
C ALA A 5 -20.65 0.38 7.59
N LEU A 6 -21.21 -0.53 8.41
CA LEU A 6 -20.68 -1.88 8.63
C LEU A 6 -20.87 -2.82 7.42
N GLU A 7 -21.81 -2.49 6.54
CA GLU A 7 -22.14 -3.27 5.34
C GLU A 7 -21.26 -2.90 4.14
N LYS A 8 -20.52 -1.78 4.24
CA LYS A 8 -19.64 -1.31 3.17
C LYS A 8 -18.45 -2.25 2.94
N SER A 9 -17.88 -2.14 1.76
CA SER A 9 -16.57 -2.72 1.47
C SER A 9 -15.49 -1.96 2.26
N PRO A 10 -14.50 -2.65 2.87
CA PRO A 10 -13.40 -2.00 3.59
C PRO A 10 -12.68 -0.93 2.76
N PHE A 11 -12.51 -1.18 1.46
CA PHE A 11 -11.82 -0.31 0.51
C PHE A 11 -12.64 0.92 0.07
N GLN A 12 -13.89 1.03 0.53
CA GLN A 12 -14.80 2.15 0.23
C GLN A 12 -15.18 2.95 1.48
N LEU A 13 -14.55 2.65 2.62
CA LEU A 13 -14.81 3.34 3.87
C LEU A 13 -14.24 4.77 3.83
N THR A 14 -15.04 5.71 4.32
CA THR A 14 -14.62 7.10 4.56
C THR A 14 -14.41 7.34 6.05
N ALA A 15 -13.75 8.45 6.43
CA ALA A 15 -13.62 8.82 7.84
C ALA A 15 -14.98 8.93 8.55
N ALA A 16 -16.00 9.47 7.86
CA ALA A 16 -17.37 9.54 8.36
C ALA A 16 -17.94 8.15 8.70
N ASP A 17 -17.66 7.15 7.87
CA ASP A 17 -18.09 5.76 8.12
C ASP A 17 -17.43 5.18 9.37
N VAL A 18 -16.15 5.49 9.61
CA VAL A 18 -15.44 5.06 10.82
C VAL A 18 -16.05 5.68 12.07
N TYR A 19 -16.44 6.96 12.02
CA TYR A 19 -17.14 7.61 13.13
C TYR A 19 -18.52 7.01 13.37
N ASP A 20 -19.27 6.71 12.31
CA ASP A 20 -20.57 6.05 12.40
C ASP A 20 -20.44 4.66 13.03
N ILE A 21 -19.51 3.83 12.56
CA ILE A 21 -19.18 2.52 13.14
C ILE A 21 -18.83 2.67 14.63
N SER A 22 -17.95 3.62 14.94
CA SER A 22 -17.50 3.89 16.32
C SER A 22 -18.67 4.29 17.23
N SER A 23 -19.61 5.10 16.73
CA SER A 23 -20.80 5.52 17.47
C SER A 23 -21.77 4.35 17.74
N VAL A 24 -21.87 3.41 16.80
CA VAL A 24 -22.73 2.21 16.90
C VAL A 24 -22.13 1.24 17.91
N VAL A 25 -20.83 0.95 17.80
CA VAL A 25 -20.09 0.10 18.75
C VAL A 25 -20.11 0.71 20.15
N GLY A 26 -19.88 2.02 20.28
CA GLY A 26 -19.93 2.72 21.57
C GLY A 26 -21.31 2.63 22.25
N ARG A 27 -22.41 2.75 21.49
CA ARG A 27 -23.76 2.57 22.03
C ARG A 27 -24.01 1.14 22.53
N ASP A 28 -23.57 0.14 21.78
CA ASP A 28 -23.71 -1.25 22.19
C ASP A 28 -22.88 -1.58 23.44
N LEU A 29 -21.67 -1.03 23.53
CA LEU A 29 -20.82 -1.14 24.74
C LEU A 29 -21.49 -0.53 25.97
N LEU A 30 -22.15 0.63 25.82
CA LEU A 30 -22.91 1.24 26.92
C LEU A 30 -24.10 0.36 27.35
N GLN A 31 -24.76 -0.31 26.41
CA GLN A 31 -25.87 -1.24 26.69
C GLN A 31 -25.42 -2.50 27.45
N LEU A 32 -24.13 -2.86 27.43
CA LEU A 32 -23.62 -3.97 28.26
C LEU A 32 -23.73 -3.71 29.76
N HIS A 33 -23.91 -2.45 30.18
CA HIS A 33 -24.06 -2.08 31.58
C HIS A 33 -25.53 -2.11 32.05
N ALA A 34 -26.48 -2.36 31.13
CA ALA A 34 -27.91 -2.16 31.37
C ALA A 34 -28.75 -3.44 31.23
N GLY A 35 -29.04 -4.09 32.36
CA GLY A 35 -30.26 -4.88 32.56
C GLY A 35 -30.46 -6.17 31.72
N PRO A 36 -31.70 -6.72 31.69
CA PRO A 36 -32.02 -8.08 31.22
C PRO A 36 -31.79 -8.37 29.73
N GLN A 37 -31.43 -7.37 28.91
CA GLN A 37 -31.14 -7.54 27.48
C GLN A 37 -29.66 -7.87 27.18
N LEU A 38 -28.87 -8.10 28.23
CA LEU A 38 -27.42 -8.34 28.18
C LEU A 38 -26.96 -9.39 27.15
N PRO A 39 -27.64 -10.57 27.01
CA PRO A 39 -27.18 -11.59 26.06
C PRO A 39 -27.32 -11.15 24.61
N ALA A 40 -28.44 -10.48 24.27
CA ALA A 40 -28.70 -10.00 22.92
C ALA A 40 -27.78 -8.82 22.56
N ALA A 41 -27.55 -7.89 23.50
CA ALA A 41 -26.62 -6.78 23.32
C ALA A 41 -25.18 -7.28 23.11
N ARG A 42 -24.74 -8.26 23.92
CA ARG A 42 -23.43 -8.89 23.78
C ARG A 42 -23.29 -9.57 22.42
N ALA A 43 -24.29 -10.32 21.98
CA ALA A 43 -24.24 -10.99 20.68
C ALA A 43 -24.14 -9.98 19.53
N ARG A 44 -24.94 -8.92 19.52
CA ARG A 44 -24.85 -7.86 18.49
C ARG A 44 -23.46 -7.23 18.45
N LEU A 45 -22.94 -6.85 19.61
CA LEU A 45 -21.61 -6.27 19.72
C LEU A 45 -20.53 -7.22 19.21
N GLN A 46 -20.61 -8.52 19.55
CA GLN A 46 -19.63 -9.51 19.11
C GLN A 46 -19.53 -9.57 17.58
N PHE A 47 -20.68 -9.58 16.89
CA PHE A 47 -20.72 -9.65 15.43
C PHE A 47 -20.16 -8.37 14.80
N ARG A 48 -20.44 -7.21 15.43
CA ARG A 48 -19.89 -5.92 14.98
C ARG A 48 -18.38 -5.85 15.17
N ILE A 49 -17.85 -6.33 16.29
CA ILE A 49 -16.40 -6.38 16.53
C ILE A 49 -15.73 -7.31 15.51
N VAL A 50 -16.27 -8.50 15.30
CA VAL A 50 -15.75 -9.43 14.29
C VAL A 50 -15.73 -8.77 12.92
N ARG A 51 -16.82 -8.10 12.52
CA ARG A 51 -16.89 -7.39 11.25
C ARG A 51 -15.82 -6.29 11.11
N VAL A 52 -15.57 -5.53 12.17
CA VAL A 52 -14.53 -4.49 12.17
C VAL A 52 -13.13 -5.13 12.05
N LEU A 53 -12.88 -6.25 12.74
CA LEU A 53 -11.61 -6.96 12.63
C LEU A 53 -11.38 -7.51 11.23
N GLU A 54 -12.40 -8.10 10.60
CA GLU A 54 -12.34 -8.53 9.19
C GLU A 54 -12.01 -7.38 8.24
N MET A 55 -12.64 -6.22 8.44
CA MET A 55 -12.37 -5.02 7.64
C MET A 55 -10.93 -4.54 7.80
N LEU A 56 -10.41 -4.52 9.04
CA LEU A 56 -9.03 -4.14 9.32
C LEU A 56 -8.03 -5.13 8.73
N GLU A 57 -8.31 -6.43 8.83
CA GLU A 57 -7.49 -7.47 8.21
C GLU A 57 -7.39 -7.25 6.69
N ALA A 58 -8.52 -7.03 6.01
CA ALA A 58 -8.53 -6.81 4.56
C ALA A 58 -7.67 -5.59 4.14
N LEU A 59 -7.77 -4.48 4.87
CA LEU A 59 -6.97 -3.27 4.61
C LEU A 59 -5.47 -3.52 4.83
N VAL A 60 -5.10 -4.23 5.89
CA VAL A 60 -3.69 -4.56 6.20
C VAL A 60 -3.11 -5.60 5.24
N SER A 61 -3.91 -6.56 4.79
CA SER A 61 -3.49 -7.58 3.82
C SER A 61 -3.20 -6.96 2.46
N GLU A 62 -4.01 -6.00 2.00
CA GLU A 62 -3.76 -5.29 0.74
C GLU A 62 -2.47 -4.47 0.81
N SER A 63 -2.27 -3.71 1.89
CA SER A 63 -1.04 -2.93 2.06
C SER A 63 0.19 -3.84 2.10
N SER A 64 0.11 -4.95 2.85
CA SER A 64 1.20 -5.92 2.95
C SER A 64 1.51 -6.58 1.61
N SER A 65 0.49 -6.90 0.81
CA SER A 65 0.67 -7.41 -0.55
C SER A 65 1.38 -6.40 -1.45
N PHE A 66 0.97 -5.13 -1.39
CA PHE A 66 1.61 -4.06 -2.15
C PHE A 66 3.09 -3.89 -1.75
N TYR A 67 3.41 -3.83 -0.46
CA TYR A 67 4.80 -3.71 -0.01
C TYR A 67 5.63 -4.95 -0.35
N SER A 68 5.05 -6.16 -0.24
CA SER A 68 5.73 -7.42 -0.59
C SER A 68 6.04 -7.51 -2.08
N LEU A 69 5.09 -7.14 -2.96
CA LEU A 69 5.31 -7.13 -4.41
C LEU A 69 6.39 -6.11 -4.80
N ASN A 70 6.42 -4.95 -4.16
CA ASN A 70 7.46 -3.95 -4.38
C ASN A 70 8.83 -4.43 -3.91
N ALA A 71 8.90 -5.15 -2.78
CA ALA A 71 10.14 -5.73 -2.28
C ALA A 71 10.66 -6.85 -3.20
N GLU A 72 9.79 -7.77 -3.63
CA GLU A 72 10.16 -8.84 -4.58
C GLU A 72 10.60 -8.25 -5.93
N PHE A 73 9.90 -7.24 -6.44
CA PHE A 73 10.30 -6.56 -7.68
C PHE A 73 11.67 -5.90 -7.55
N LEU A 74 11.98 -5.30 -6.40
CA LEU A 74 13.28 -4.68 -6.15
C LEU A 74 14.41 -5.73 -6.06
N GLU A 75 14.17 -6.87 -5.40
CA GLU A 75 15.12 -7.99 -5.39
C GLU A 75 15.34 -8.56 -6.79
N ARG A 76 14.26 -8.76 -7.57
CA ARG A 76 14.36 -9.25 -8.95
C ARG A 76 15.11 -8.31 -9.90
N LEU A 77 15.19 -7.03 -9.58
CA LEU A 77 16.00 -6.06 -10.33
C LEU A 77 17.46 -6.02 -9.87
N GLN A 78 17.81 -6.52 -8.67
CA GLN A 78 19.22 -6.56 -8.24
C GLN A 78 20.05 -7.52 -9.09
N ASP A 79 19.51 -8.69 -9.45
CA ASP A 79 20.23 -9.71 -10.24
C ASP A 79 20.62 -9.23 -11.66
N PRO A 80 19.72 -8.64 -12.47
CA PRO A 80 20.08 -8.07 -13.77
C PRO A 80 21.08 -6.92 -13.67
N LEU A 81 20.97 -6.06 -12.65
CA LEU A 81 21.91 -4.94 -12.51
C LEU A 81 23.32 -5.43 -12.15
N LEU A 82 23.47 -6.49 -11.34
CA LEU A 82 24.76 -7.12 -11.10
C LEU A 82 25.38 -7.72 -12.38
N PHE A 83 24.57 -8.26 -13.29
CA PHE A 83 25.04 -8.81 -14.56
C PHE A 83 25.55 -7.71 -15.52
N ILE A 84 24.84 -6.58 -15.64
CA ILE A 84 25.27 -5.47 -16.52
C ILE A 84 26.49 -4.74 -15.92
N LEU A 85 26.70 -4.81 -14.60
CA LEU A 85 27.86 -4.25 -13.91
C LEU A 85 29.16 -5.08 -14.05
N GLN A 86 29.16 -6.23 -14.72
CA GLN A 86 30.40 -6.94 -15.01
C GLN A 86 31.18 -6.24 -16.14
N PRO A 87 32.39 -5.71 -15.89
CA PRO A 87 33.20 -5.10 -16.94
C PRO A 87 33.98 -6.20 -17.67
N SER A 88 33.35 -6.88 -18.63
CA SER A 88 34.10 -7.68 -19.61
C SER A 88 34.69 -6.77 -20.69
N LEU A 89 35.62 -5.88 -20.29
CA LEU A 89 36.51 -5.19 -21.22
C LEU A 89 37.69 -6.12 -21.54
N GLY A 90 37.53 -6.93 -22.59
CA GLY A 90 38.66 -7.53 -23.31
C GLY A 90 39.38 -6.45 -24.15
N PRO A 91 40.71 -6.52 -24.30
CA PRO A 91 41.52 -5.44 -24.89
C PRO A 91 41.48 -5.37 -26.43
N ASP A 92 40.44 -5.90 -27.08
CA ASP A 92 40.39 -5.91 -28.55
C ASP A 92 39.00 -5.47 -29.06
N GLN A 93 39.01 -4.32 -29.73
CA GLN A 93 37.96 -3.77 -30.61
C GLN A 93 36.59 -3.43 -30.01
N MET A 94 36.30 -2.13 -29.95
CA MET A 94 35.04 -1.61 -30.50
C MET A 94 35.35 -0.40 -31.37
N VAL A 95 35.29 -0.60 -32.69
CA VAL A 95 35.07 0.49 -33.65
C VAL A 95 33.71 1.09 -33.29
N ILE A 96 33.70 2.32 -32.79
CA ILE A 96 32.49 3.02 -32.34
C ILE A 96 31.74 3.50 -33.58
N ASP A 97 30.70 2.76 -33.99
CA ASP A 97 29.75 3.28 -34.96
C ASP A 97 28.81 4.27 -34.26
N LEU A 98 28.99 5.56 -34.56
CA LEU A 98 28.21 6.66 -33.99
C LEU A 98 26.78 6.72 -34.55
N THR A 99 26.45 5.86 -35.52
CA THR A 99 25.21 5.91 -36.30
C THR A 99 24.16 4.88 -35.86
N ASP A 100 24.48 3.99 -34.91
CA ASP A 100 23.55 2.94 -34.45
C ASP A 100 22.43 3.53 -33.56
N PRO A 101 21.15 3.48 -34.00
CA PRO A 101 20.01 3.97 -33.23
C PRO A 101 19.71 3.14 -31.96
N ASN A 102 20.20 1.90 -31.87
CA ASN A 102 20.05 1.04 -30.70
C ASN A 102 21.24 1.14 -29.72
N ARG A 103 22.20 2.01 -30.01
CA ARG A 103 23.34 2.26 -29.12
C ARG A 103 22.83 2.68 -27.74
N PRO A 104 23.27 2.04 -26.64
CA PRO A 104 22.95 2.50 -25.30
C PRO A 104 23.48 3.93 -25.12
N ARG A 105 22.56 4.90 -25.02
CA ARG A 105 22.89 6.34 -24.90
C ARG A 105 23.18 6.77 -23.47
N PHE A 106 22.93 5.89 -22.51
CA PHE A 106 23.07 6.16 -21.09
C PHE A 106 24.04 5.16 -20.48
N THR A 107 24.87 5.67 -19.58
CA THR A 107 25.65 4.86 -18.66
C THR A 107 24.74 4.22 -17.62
N LEU A 108 25.18 3.12 -17.02
CA LEU A 108 24.48 2.49 -15.92
C LEU A 108 24.25 3.44 -14.73
N GLN A 109 25.22 4.33 -14.49
CA GLN A 109 25.15 5.31 -13.42
C GLN A 109 23.98 6.27 -13.64
N GLU A 110 23.82 6.81 -14.85
CA GLU A 110 22.70 7.69 -15.21
C GLU A 110 21.35 6.96 -15.07
N LEU A 111 21.26 5.70 -15.51
CA LEU A 111 20.03 4.92 -15.35
C LEU A 111 19.69 4.69 -13.88
N ARG A 112 20.69 4.38 -13.05
CA ARG A 112 20.50 4.20 -11.60
C ARG A 112 20.01 5.49 -10.94
N ASP A 113 20.64 6.61 -11.27
CA ASP A 113 20.33 7.90 -10.66
C ASP A 113 18.90 8.34 -11.05
N VAL A 114 18.50 8.17 -12.31
CA VAL A 114 17.12 8.44 -12.76
C VAL A 114 16.10 7.52 -12.10
N LEU A 115 16.40 6.22 -11.94
CA LEU A 115 15.50 5.28 -11.27
C LEU A 115 15.34 5.60 -9.79
N GLN A 116 16.43 5.96 -9.12
CA GLN A 116 16.43 6.36 -7.72
C GLN A 116 15.64 7.65 -7.51
N GLU A 117 15.86 8.66 -8.36
CA GLU A 117 15.10 9.91 -8.34
C GLU A 117 13.60 9.65 -8.59
N ARG A 118 13.25 8.84 -9.59
CA ARG A 118 11.86 8.45 -9.88
C ARG A 118 11.22 7.76 -8.67
N ASN A 119 11.93 6.86 -8.00
CA ASN A 119 11.43 6.19 -6.80
C ASN A 119 11.21 7.15 -5.64
N GLN A 120 12.15 8.09 -5.43
CA GLN A 120 12.06 9.08 -4.37
C GLN A 120 10.88 10.04 -4.59
N LEU A 121 10.69 10.51 -5.83
CA LEU A 121 9.55 11.33 -6.22
C LEU A 121 8.22 10.57 -6.06
N LYS A 122 8.18 9.29 -6.43
CA LYS A 122 6.99 8.45 -6.24
C LYS A 122 6.62 8.29 -4.78
N ALA A 123 7.60 8.10 -3.89
CA ALA A 123 7.36 8.03 -2.44
C ALA A 123 6.82 9.36 -1.90
N GLN A 124 7.41 10.50 -2.30
CA GLN A 124 6.91 11.82 -1.91
C GLN A 124 5.47 12.07 -2.40
N LEU A 125 5.17 11.67 -3.65
CA LEU A 125 3.84 11.83 -4.24
C LEU A 125 2.80 11.02 -3.47
N LEU A 126 3.14 9.79 -3.05
CA LEU A 126 2.27 8.95 -2.22
C LEU A 126 1.95 9.64 -0.88
N VAL A 127 2.96 10.15 -0.17
CA VAL A 127 2.78 10.86 1.11
C VAL A 127 1.88 12.09 0.94
N VAL A 128 2.14 12.91 -0.09
CA VAL A 128 1.32 14.10 -0.36
C VAL A 128 -0.13 13.71 -0.72
N GLN A 129 -0.33 12.61 -1.44
CA GLN A 129 -1.66 12.09 -1.72
C GLN A 129 -2.37 11.63 -0.43
N GLU A 130 -1.68 10.94 0.47
CA GLU A 130 -2.21 10.56 1.78
C GLU A 130 -2.60 11.80 2.61
N GLU A 131 -1.73 12.81 2.69
CA GLU A 131 -2.02 14.07 3.39
C GLU A 131 -3.23 14.80 2.80
N LEU A 132 -3.32 14.91 1.47
CA LEU A 132 -4.46 15.55 0.80
C LEU A 132 -5.79 14.82 1.02
N GLN A 133 -5.77 13.48 1.20
CA GLN A 133 -6.97 12.72 1.54
C GLN A 133 -7.45 13.04 2.96
N CYS A 134 -6.57 13.44 3.88
CA CYS A 134 -6.95 13.87 5.23
C CYS A 134 -7.66 15.23 5.28
N TYR A 135 -7.58 16.04 4.22
CA TYR A 135 -8.23 17.36 4.14
C TYR A 135 -9.61 17.35 3.46
N LYS A 136 -10.17 16.18 3.14
CA LYS A 136 -11.54 16.03 2.63
C LYS A 136 -12.53 15.69 3.75
#